data_AF-A0A932QUG8-F1
#
_entry.id   AF-A0A932QUG8-F1
#
_cell.length_a   1.000
_cell.length_b   1.000
_cell.length_c   1.000
_cell.angle_alpha   90.00
_cell.angle_beta   90.00
_cell.angle_gamma   90.00
#
_symmetry.space_group_name_H-M   'P 1'
#
loop_
_entity.id
_entity.type
_entity.pdbx_description
1 polymer ?
#
loop_
_entity_poly.entity_id
_entity_poly.type
_entity_poly.pdbx_seq_one_letter_code
_entity_poly.pdbx_strand_id
1 'polypeptide(L)'
;MPKTIEKDITKKEKKQKVINLKEIVFNSSNLALTLCLVIVCLLFIPTLNRQWLIYDDRIIYENLYFSTPKTFGEIFEILDSFGFKFNLISSNVIYSSNFVVRTCPLANVFWLTINFIFQNKDPVLYHSVNLILHLINTCIVFHILKFVLGNKTNQILIPILTLLWATHPVIMESVLLTSNSGATFTYMFFFAFLLDFLKNKDRNTSTLRKTLIPILYLTAMLTNEYIITLPFVLFAISFYKNYKTNPLKMAITISLKETLPYFTGFVIYLIYFFFFSSYRSNNFSAGSQLIVFTERVFWLAPQIFFHFLTLILYPKILSIDQTLFVKLGKTLFDPYSVFCILFFF
;
A
#
# COMPACT_ATOMS: atom_id res chain seq x y z
N MET A 1 -37.39 -1.70 53.05
CA MET A 1 -36.81 -0.99 51.88
C MET A 1 -35.25 -0.88 51.88
N PRO A 2 -34.41 -1.94 52.08
CA PRO A 2 -32.94 -1.77 51.96
C PRO A 2 -32.30 -2.39 50.70
N LYS A 3 -32.93 -3.39 50.05
CA LYS A 3 -32.31 -4.18 48.96
C LYS A 3 -32.08 -3.42 47.64
N THR A 4 -32.71 -2.26 47.45
CA THR A 4 -32.57 -1.43 46.24
C THR A 4 -31.33 -0.55 46.27
N ILE A 5 -30.99 0.02 47.44
CA ILE A 5 -29.86 0.95 47.60
C ILE A 5 -28.51 0.22 47.43
N GLU A 6 -28.38 -0.97 48.00
CA GLU A 6 -27.16 -1.79 47.93
C GLU A 6 -26.87 -2.30 46.50
N LYS A 7 -27.93 -2.59 45.72
CA LYS A 7 -27.83 -2.94 44.29
C LYS A 7 -27.38 -1.76 43.41
N ASP A 8 -27.74 -0.55 43.77
CA ASP A 8 -27.35 0.65 43.02
C ASP A 8 -25.90 1.08 43.33
N ILE A 9 -25.46 0.94 44.59
CA ILE A 9 -24.06 1.17 44.99
C ILE A 9 -23.12 0.20 44.27
N THR A 10 -23.44 -1.11 44.28
CA THR A 10 -22.63 -2.14 43.60
C THR A 10 -22.61 -2.00 42.07
N LYS A 11 -23.68 -1.48 41.45
CA LYS A 11 -23.68 -1.11 40.02
C LYS A 11 -22.78 0.09 39.73
N LYS A 12 -22.81 1.12 40.59
CA LYS A 12 -22.02 2.34 40.44
C LYS A 12 -20.52 2.05 40.57
N GLU A 13 -20.12 1.22 41.53
CA GLU A 13 -18.74 0.75 41.70
C GLU A 13 -18.24 -0.10 40.53
N LYS A 14 -19.06 -1.03 40.03
CA LYS A 14 -18.71 -1.81 38.81
C LYS A 14 -18.54 -0.90 37.60
N LYS A 15 -19.42 0.10 37.42
CA LYS A 15 -19.31 1.09 36.33
C LYS A 15 -18.03 1.92 36.46
N GLN A 16 -17.69 2.40 37.66
CA GLN A 16 -16.48 3.16 37.91
C GLN A 16 -15.21 2.33 37.66
N LYS A 17 -15.19 1.07 38.12
CA LYS A 17 -14.08 0.13 37.88
C LYS A 17 -13.87 -0.13 36.38
N VAL A 18 -14.95 -0.26 35.60
CA VAL A 18 -14.89 -0.43 34.14
C VAL A 18 -14.36 0.83 33.44
N ILE A 19 -14.73 2.03 33.91
CA ILE A 19 -14.22 3.30 33.39
C ILE A 19 -12.71 3.41 33.66
N ASN A 20 -12.27 3.22 34.90
CA ASN A 20 -10.85 3.26 35.26
C ASN A 20 -10.02 2.24 34.47
N LEU A 21 -10.53 1.00 34.30
CA LEU A 21 -9.86 -0.02 33.49
C LEU A 21 -9.75 0.38 32.01
N LYS A 22 -10.78 1.01 31.44
CA LYS A 22 -10.72 1.51 30.05
C LYS A 22 -9.69 2.62 29.90
N GLU A 23 -9.61 3.52 30.86
CA GLU A 23 -8.67 4.64 30.88
C GLU A 23 -7.22 4.17 31.01
N ILE A 24 -6.95 3.22 31.93
CA ILE A 24 -5.63 2.59 32.09
C ILE A 24 -5.20 1.87 30.80
N VAL A 25 -6.10 1.09 30.18
CA VAL A 25 -5.82 0.38 28.92
C VAL A 25 -5.63 1.35 27.75
N PHE A 26 -6.35 2.47 27.74
CA PHE A 26 -6.18 3.50 26.72
C PHE A 26 -4.83 4.22 26.84
N ASN A 27 -4.46 4.63 28.06
CA ASN A 27 -3.20 5.32 28.32
C ASN A 27 -1.98 4.43 28.04
N SER A 28 -2.01 3.17 28.48
CA SER A 28 -0.95 2.20 28.17
C SER A 28 -0.81 1.93 26.67
N SER A 29 -1.92 1.88 25.92
CA SER A 29 -1.87 1.72 24.47
C SER A 29 -1.30 2.93 23.74
N ASN A 30 -1.59 4.15 24.20
CA ASN A 30 -1.04 5.36 23.58
C ASN A 30 0.46 5.45 23.86
N LEU A 31 0.88 5.11 25.09
CA LEU A 31 2.30 5.04 25.42
C LEU A 31 3.04 4.02 24.53
N ALA A 32 2.47 2.82 24.33
CA ALA A 32 3.06 1.81 23.46
C ALA A 32 3.19 2.28 22.00
N LEU A 33 2.16 2.97 21.47
CA LEU A 33 2.23 3.57 20.14
C LEU A 33 3.33 4.65 20.07
N THR A 34 3.38 5.56 21.03
CA THR A 34 4.41 6.61 21.08
C THR A 34 5.81 6.00 21.12
N LEU A 35 6.03 4.96 21.93
CA LEU A 35 7.31 4.25 21.96
C LEU A 35 7.67 3.64 20.61
N CYS A 36 6.71 3.00 19.92
CA CYS A 36 6.95 2.48 18.58
C CYS A 36 7.37 3.58 17.61
N LEU A 37 6.65 4.71 17.60
CA LEU A 37 6.95 5.84 16.72
C LEU A 37 8.31 6.47 17.02
N VAL A 38 8.67 6.60 18.30
CA VAL A 38 10.00 7.11 18.70
C VAL A 38 11.10 6.18 18.23
N ILE A 39 10.98 4.86 18.45
CA ILE A 39 11.97 3.88 18.02
C ILE A 39 12.14 3.93 16.49
N VAL A 40 11.04 3.90 15.74
CA VAL A 40 11.08 3.97 14.27
C VAL A 40 11.69 5.30 13.81
N CYS A 41 11.29 6.42 14.41
CA CYS A 41 11.86 7.72 14.09
C CYS A 41 13.38 7.74 14.33
N LEU A 42 13.87 7.26 15.48
CA LEU A 42 15.30 7.23 15.80
C LEU A 42 16.10 6.33 14.83
N LEU A 43 15.52 5.23 14.37
CA LEU A 43 16.18 4.34 13.40
C LEU A 43 16.30 4.97 12.01
N PHE A 44 15.30 5.76 11.60
CA PHE A 44 15.24 6.36 10.28
C PHE A 44 15.65 7.84 10.23
N ILE A 45 15.87 8.53 11.35
CA ILE A 45 16.34 9.92 11.33
C ILE A 45 17.67 10.11 10.59
N PRO A 46 18.63 9.14 10.55
CA PRO A 46 19.84 9.30 9.76
C PRO A 46 19.59 9.42 8.26
N THR A 47 18.42 8.98 7.76
CA THR A 47 18.08 9.06 6.33
C THR A 47 17.90 10.50 5.85
N LEU A 48 17.61 11.43 6.77
CA LEU A 48 17.47 12.86 6.44
C LEU A 48 18.77 13.47 5.94
N ASN A 49 19.92 13.00 6.45
CA ASN A 49 21.24 13.52 6.08
C ASN A 49 21.83 12.81 4.85
N ARG A 50 21.08 11.88 4.24
CA ARG A 50 21.53 11.13 3.08
C ARG A 50 21.51 12.02 1.84
N GLN A 51 22.58 11.98 1.08
CA GLN A 51 22.62 12.59 -0.25
C GLN A 51 21.81 11.76 -1.25
N TRP A 52 21.45 12.38 -2.38
CA TRP A 52 20.83 11.67 -3.47
C TRP A 52 21.68 10.48 -3.95
N LEU A 53 21.01 9.39 -4.31
CA LEU A 53 21.63 8.25 -4.98
C LEU A 53 21.16 8.16 -6.42
N ILE A 54 21.89 7.38 -7.22
CA ILE A 54 21.67 7.17 -8.67
C ILE A 54 20.19 6.94 -9.05
N TYR A 55 19.41 6.25 -8.20
CA TYR A 55 17.98 6.02 -8.45
C TYR A 55 17.09 7.25 -8.20
N ASP A 56 17.47 8.12 -7.25
CA ASP A 56 16.80 9.38 -6.98
C ASP A 56 17.24 10.48 -7.98
N ASP A 57 18.51 10.44 -8.42
CA ASP A 57 19.11 11.42 -9.34
C ASP A 57 18.41 11.47 -10.72
N ARG A 58 18.03 10.31 -11.27
CA ARG A 58 17.34 10.26 -12.58
C ARG A 58 15.95 10.87 -12.54
N ILE A 59 15.29 10.85 -11.38
CA ILE A 59 13.94 11.40 -11.20
C ILE A 59 14.01 12.87 -10.81
N ILE A 60 15.00 13.30 -10.04
CA ILE A 60 14.99 14.64 -9.42
C ILE A 60 16.06 15.59 -10.02
N TYR A 61 17.23 15.07 -10.40
CA TYR A 61 18.40 15.89 -10.75
C TYR A 61 18.55 16.17 -12.26
N GLU A 62 18.22 15.22 -13.15
CA GLU A 62 18.32 15.40 -14.61
C GLU A 62 17.28 16.39 -15.22
N ASN A 63 16.65 17.24 -14.41
CA ASN A 63 15.64 18.25 -14.80
C ASN A 63 14.38 17.71 -15.51
N LEU A 64 14.13 16.40 -15.47
CA LEU A 64 12.94 15.81 -16.09
C LEU A 64 11.62 16.12 -15.36
N TYR A 65 11.67 16.55 -14.10
CA TYR A 65 10.47 16.65 -13.26
C TYR A 65 10.16 18.01 -12.61
N PHE A 66 11.12 18.92 -12.43
CA PHE A 66 10.91 20.05 -11.52
C PHE A 66 11.39 21.38 -12.08
N SER A 67 10.67 21.88 -13.08
CA SER A 67 10.75 23.28 -13.50
C SER A 67 10.16 24.14 -12.39
N THR A 68 10.87 25.18 -11.92
CA THR A 68 10.33 26.14 -10.95
C THR A 68 9.43 27.15 -11.68
N PRO A 69 8.11 27.19 -11.44
CA PRO A 69 7.22 28.13 -12.11
C PRO A 69 7.51 29.56 -11.65
N LYS A 70 7.54 30.49 -12.59
CA LYS A 70 7.69 31.93 -12.35
C LYS A 70 6.37 32.68 -12.42
N THR A 71 5.34 32.09 -13.04
CA THR A 71 4.02 32.69 -13.21
C THR A 71 2.91 31.69 -12.88
N PHE A 72 1.69 32.20 -12.61
CA PHE A 72 0.52 31.32 -12.43
C PHE A 72 0.21 30.50 -13.69
N GLY A 73 0.45 31.04 -14.89
CA GLY A 73 0.29 30.30 -16.14
C GLY A 73 1.23 29.08 -16.21
N GLU A 74 2.50 29.29 -15.87
CA GLU A 74 3.51 28.21 -15.84
C GLU A 74 3.14 27.08 -14.86
N ILE A 75 2.48 27.38 -13.73
CA ILE A 75 2.00 26.35 -12.80
C ILE A 75 1.05 25.38 -13.52
N PHE A 76 0.06 25.90 -14.26
CA PHE A 76 -0.91 25.07 -14.95
C PHE A 76 -0.27 24.29 -16.11
N GLU A 77 0.65 24.90 -16.85
CA GLU A 77 1.39 24.24 -17.93
C GLU A 77 2.26 23.10 -17.41
N ILE A 78 2.94 23.30 -16.29
CA ILE A 78 3.77 22.26 -15.65
C ILE A 78 2.89 21.14 -15.10
N LEU A 79 1.77 21.44 -14.46
CA LEU A 79 0.85 20.42 -13.94
C LEU A 79 0.22 19.58 -15.08
N ASP A 80 -0.16 20.21 -16.19
CA ASP A 80 -0.69 19.48 -17.34
C ASP A 80 0.37 18.57 -17.97
N SER A 81 1.58 19.09 -18.21
CA SER A 81 2.64 18.38 -18.91
C SER A 81 3.37 17.34 -18.04
N PHE A 82 3.77 17.74 -16.84
CA PHE A 82 4.61 16.95 -15.92
C PHE A 82 3.82 16.28 -14.79
N GLY A 83 2.56 16.68 -14.58
CA GLY A 83 1.64 16.01 -13.65
C GLY A 83 0.78 14.98 -14.36
N PHE A 84 -0.25 15.45 -15.06
CA PHE A 84 -1.33 14.61 -15.59
C PHE A 84 -0.95 13.82 -16.85
N LYS A 85 -0.19 14.42 -17.78
CA LYS A 85 0.21 13.78 -19.05
C LYS A 85 1.60 13.16 -19.00
N PHE A 86 2.28 13.26 -17.86
CA PHE A 86 3.65 12.78 -17.73
C PHE A 86 3.71 11.26 -17.80
N ASN A 87 4.62 10.78 -18.64
CA ASN A 87 4.73 9.39 -19.01
C ASN A 87 6.15 8.88 -18.72
N LEU A 88 6.24 7.89 -17.85
CA LEU A 88 7.47 7.18 -17.56
C LEU A 88 7.61 5.96 -18.46
N ILE A 89 8.77 5.85 -19.10
CA ILE A 89 9.17 4.62 -19.78
C ILE A 89 9.82 3.72 -18.73
N SER A 90 9.21 2.57 -18.50
CA SER A 90 9.76 1.50 -17.67
C SER A 90 10.10 0.32 -18.57
N SER A 91 11.32 -0.22 -18.43
CA SER A 91 11.71 -1.45 -19.11
C SER A 91 12.51 -2.32 -18.15
N ASN A 92 12.35 -3.63 -18.28
CA ASN A 92 13.19 -4.59 -17.58
C ASN A 92 13.74 -5.55 -18.63
N VAL A 93 14.84 -5.11 -19.28
CA VAL A 93 15.51 -5.84 -20.36
C VAL A 93 16.01 -7.23 -19.96
N ILE A 94 16.14 -7.50 -18.66
CA ILE A 94 16.58 -8.80 -18.14
C ILE A 94 15.46 -9.84 -18.26
N TYR A 95 14.21 -9.45 -17.94
CA TYR A 95 13.06 -10.34 -18.11
C TYR A 95 12.38 -10.22 -19.46
N SER A 96 12.46 -9.04 -20.09
CA SER A 96 11.80 -8.81 -21.36
C SER A 96 12.34 -7.60 -22.11
N SER A 97 12.38 -7.71 -23.44
CA SER A 97 12.60 -6.59 -24.35
C SER A 97 11.42 -5.61 -24.44
N ASN A 98 10.51 -5.62 -23.46
CA ASN A 98 9.34 -4.75 -23.48
C ASN A 98 9.63 -3.47 -22.72
N PHE A 99 9.11 -2.38 -23.27
CA PHE A 99 9.03 -1.12 -22.56
C PHE A 99 7.57 -0.72 -22.45
N VAL A 100 7.21 -0.31 -21.24
CA VAL A 100 5.88 0.12 -20.87
C VAL A 100 5.96 1.60 -20.57
N VAL A 101 5.13 2.36 -21.27
CA VAL A 101 4.86 3.75 -20.94
C VAL A 101 3.73 3.74 -19.91
N ARG A 102 3.95 4.32 -18.74
CA ARG A 102 2.94 4.42 -17.67
C ARG A 102 2.91 5.82 -17.06
N THR A 103 1.78 6.16 -16.45
CA THR A 103 1.58 7.42 -15.74
C THR A 103 0.97 7.18 -14.36
N CYS A 104 1.43 7.94 -13.38
CA CYS A 104 0.91 7.97 -12.01
C CYS A 104 0.57 9.44 -11.67
N PRO A 105 -0.50 9.99 -12.27
CA PRO A 105 -0.68 11.43 -12.40
C PRO A 105 -0.78 12.13 -11.05
N LEU A 106 -1.44 11.55 -10.05
CA LEU A 106 -1.58 12.17 -8.74
C LEU A 106 -0.29 12.12 -7.93
N ALA A 107 0.53 11.09 -8.08
CA ALA A 107 1.85 11.06 -7.46
C ALA A 107 2.77 12.14 -8.04
N ASN A 108 2.73 12.33 -9.36
CA ASN A 108 3.52 13.37 -10.03
C ASN A 108 3.08 14.77 -9.59
N VAL A 109 1.76 15.03 -9.58
CA VAL A 109 1.20 16.31 -9.09
C VAL A 109 1.57 16.57 -7.63
N PHE A 110 1.52 15.55 -6.78
CA PHE A 110 1.94 15.67 -5.38
C PHE A 110 3.40 16.11 -5.27
N TRP A 111 4.33 15.43 -5.95
CA TRP A 111 5.75 15.78 -5.89
C TRP A 111 6.08 17.12 -6.52
N LEU A 112 5.41 17.49 -7.62
CA LEU A 112 5.50 18.84 -8.20
C LEU A 112 5.08 19.91 -7.19
N THR A 113 4.00 19.67 -6.45
CA THR A 113 3.51 20.61 -5.44
C THR A 113 4.51 20.77 -4.29
N ILE A 114 5.09 19.67 -3.80
CA ILE A 114 6.15 19.72 -2.79
C ILE A 114 7.34 20.53 -3.33
N ASN A 115 7.73 20.32 -4.58
CA ASN A 115 8.81 21.09 -5.20
C ASN A 115 8.51 22.60 -5.26
N PHE A 116 7.29 22.98 -5.67
CA PHE A 116 6.89 24.40 -5.76
C PHE A 116 6.90 25.10 -4.40
N ILE A 117 6.47 24.40 -3.35
CA ILE A 117 6.42 24.97 -1.98
C ILE A 117 7.82 25.22 -1.44
N PHE A 118 8.73 24.26 -1.62
CA PHE A 118 10.03 24.31 -0.94
C PHE A 118 11.17 24.85 -1.80
N GLN A 119 10.98 24.97 -3.12
CA GLN A 119 11.87 25.61 -4.12
C GLN A 119 13.33 25.11 -4.19
N ASN A 120 13.75 24.27 -3.24
CA ASN A 120 15.08 23.70 -3.13
C ASN A 120 15.01 22.19 -3.38
N LYS A 121 15.92 21.69 -4.23
CA LYS A 121 16.14 20.25 -4.48
C LYS A 121 16.87 19.57 -3.30
N ASP A 122 16.57 20.00 -2.07
CA ASP A 122 17.21 19.53 -0.85
C ASP A 122 16.73 18.10 -0.51
N PRO A 123 17.62 17.08 -0.52
CA PRO A 123 17.27 15.71 -0.15
C PRO A 123 16.54 15.60 1.18
N VAL A 124 16.90 16.45 2.15
CA VAL A 124 16.35 16.43 3.51
C VAL A 124 14.81 16.50 3.48
N LEU A 125 14.25 17.34 2.62
CA LEU A 125 12.80 17.55 2.54
C LEU A 125 12.07 16.33 2.00
N TYR A 126 12.59 15.72 0.93
CA TYR A 126 11.97 14.55 0.33
C TYR A 126 12.08 13.33 1.25
N HIS A 127 13.23 13.14 1.90
CA HIS A 127 13.40 12.12 2.93
C HIS A 127 12.50 12.36 4.14
N SER A 128 12.27 13.63 4.52
CA SER A 128 11.32 13.98 5.59
C SER A 128 9.89 13.57 5.25
N VAL A 129 9.43 13.84 4.02
CA VAL A 129 8.09 13.40 3.55
C VAL A 129 7.96 11.88 3.62
N ASN A 130 8.96 11.14 3.14
CA ASN A 130 8.96 9.67 3.21
C ASN A 130 8.94 9.16 4.66
N LEU A 131 9.73 9.74 5.55
CA LEU A 131 9.77 9.38 6.96
C LEU A 131 8.41 9.65 7.63
N ILE A 132 7.79 10.81 7.37
CA ILE A 132 6.46 11.14 7.89
C ILE A 132 5.43 10.10 7.42
N LEU A 133 5.43 9.76 6.13
CA LEU A 133 4.53 8.73 5.58
C LEU A 133 4.78 7.37 6.23
N HIS A 134 6.04 7.00 6.49
CA HIS A 134 6.37 5.76 7.20
C HIS A 134 5.86 5.73 8.64
N LEU A 135 5.98 6.85 9.36
CA LEU A 135 5.43 6.99 10.71
C LEU A 135 3.90 6.93 10.72
N ILE A 136 3.24 7.53 9.73
CA ILE A 136 1.78 7.40 9.55
C ILE A 136 1.42 5.92 9.31
N ASN A 137 2.11 5.23 8.42
CA ASN A 137 1.90 3.80 8.17
C ASN A 137 2.07 2.97 9.43
N THR A 138 3.14 3.22 10.20
CA THR A 138 3.42 2.56 11.49
C THR A 138 2.25 2.73 12.46
N CYS A 139 1.69 3.94 12.55
CA CYS A 139 0.53 4.23 13.38
C CYS A 139 -0.73 3.45 12.92
N ILE A 140 -1.00 3.42 11.62
CA ILE A 140 -2.16 2.69 11.07
C ILE A 140 -2.01 1.18 11.32
N VAL A 141 -0.81 0.61 11.08
CA VAL A 141 -0.51 -0.80 11.33
C VAL A 141 -0.71 -1.17 12.79
N PHE A 142 -0.22 -0.33 13.72
CA PHE A 142 -0.48 -0.51 15.16
C PHE A 142 -1.99 -0.59 15.45
N HIS A 143 -2.80 0.27 14.84
CA HIS A 143 -4.24 0.26 15.01
C HIS A 143 -4.94 -0.93 14.35
N ILE A 144 -4.45 -1.43 13.22
CA ILE A 144 -4.93 -2.67 12.60
C ILE A 144 -4.65 -3.85 13.53
N LEU A 145 -3.41 -4.00 14.00
CA LEU A 145 -3.02 -5.06 14.92
C LEU A 145 -3.83 -5.01 16.22
N LYS A 146 -4.04 -3.82 16.76
CA LYS A 146 -4.90 -3.60 17.94
C LYS A 146 -6.34 -4.04 17.70
N PHE A 147 -6.90 -3.76 16.51
CA PHE A 147 -8.24 -4.18 16.15
C PHE A 147 -8.34 -5.71 15.98
N VAL A 148 -7.35 -6.33 15.35
CA VAL A 148 -7.34 -7.77 15.04
C VAL A 148 -7.07 -8.62 16.30
N LEU A 149 -6.11 -8.21 17.13
CA LEU A 149 -5.63 -8.99 18.29
C LEU A 149 -6.38 -8.66 19.59
N GLY A 150 -7.08 -7.53 19.66
CA GLY A 150 -7.81 -7.06 20.83
C GLY A 150 -6.94 -6.45 21.95
N ASN A 151 -7.47 -5.44 22.64
CA ASN A 151 -6.72 -4.60 23.60
C ASN A 151 -6.27 -5.31 24.89
N LYS A 152 -6.94 -6.39 25.32
CA LYS A 152 -6.83 -6.89 26.70
C LYS A 152 -5.80 -8.00 26.89
N THR A 153 -5.49 -8.74 25.83
CA THR A 153 -4.69 -9.97 25.91
C THR A 153 -3.27 -9.78 25.37
N ASN A 154 -3.01 -8.74 24.57
CA ASN A 154 -1.84 -8.68 23.71
C ASN A 154 -1.09 -7.33 23.76
N GLN A 155 -0.98 -6.71 24.94
CA GLN A 155 -0.36 -5.37 25.11
C GLN A 155 1.12 -5.31 24.71
N ILE A 156 1.86 -6.42 24.83
CA ILE A 156 3.28 -6.52 24.44
C ILE A 156 3.42 -6.97 22.99
N LEU A 157 2.54 -7.87 22.52
CA LEU A 157 2.63 -8.43 21.18
C LEU A 157 2.33 -7.40 20.08
N ILE A 158 1.36 -6.50 20.32
CA ILE A 158 1.02 -5.44 19.36
C ILE A 158 2.22 -4.54 19.02
N PRO A 159 2.92 -3.92 20.00
CA PRO A 159 4.10 -3.09 19.69
C PRO A 159 5.25 -3.92 19.09
N ILE A 160 5.47 -5.16 19.52
CA ILE A 160 6.49 -6.02 18.91
C ILE A 160 6.21 -6.26 17.43
N LEU A 161 4.99 -6.65 17.07
CA LEU A 161 4.61 -6.88 15.66
C LEU A 161 4.61 -5.58 14.85
N THR A 162 4.27 -4.45 15.47
CA THR A 162 4.34 -3.14 14.84
C THR A 162 5.80 -2.79 14.51
N LEU A 163 6.71 -2.95 15.46
CA LEU A 163 8.13 -2.72 15.26
C LEU A 163 8.72 -3.69 14.25
N LEU A 164 8.38 -4.98 14.34
CA LEU A 164 8.82 -6.00 13.38
C LEU A 164 8.44 -5.62 11.94
N TRP A 165 7.23 -5.10 11.74
CA TRP A 165 6.81 -4.60 10.43
C TRP A 165 7.56 -3.32 10.06
N ALA A 166 7.63 -2.34 10.96
CA ALA A 166 8.16 -1.00 10.70
C ALA A 166 9.69 -0.93 10.55
N THR A 167 10.41 -1.97 10.97
CA THR A 167 11.86 -2.12 10.78
C THR A 167 12.24 -3.24 9.82
N HIS A 168 11.24 -3.86 9.16
CA HIS A 168 11.49 -4.97 8.26
C HIS A 168 12.36 -4.55 7.07
N PRO A 169 13.40 -5.30 6.67
CA PRO A 169 14.30 -4.87 5.58
C PRO A 169 13.61 -4.55 4.25
N VAL A 170 12.53 -5.28 3.92
CA VAL A 170 11.76 -5.09 2.66
C VAL A 170 11.20 -3.67 2.49
N ILE A 171 10.87 -2.98 3.59
CA ILE A 171 10.29 -1.63 3.51
C ILE A 171 11.35 -0.53 3.55
N MET A 172 12.62 -0.86 3.84
CA MET A 172 13.68 0.14 3.99
C MET A 172 13.84 0.97 2.72
N GLU A 173 13.82 0.33 1.55
CA GLU A 173 14.02 1.01 0.28
C GLU A 173 12.90 1.99 -0.07
N SER A 174 11.64 1.71 0.31
CA SER A 174 10.53 2.64 0.07
C SER A 174 10.58 3.88 0.96
N VAL A 175 11.27 3.81 2.11
CA VAL A 175 11.51 4.95 2.99
C VAL A 175 12.76 5.72 2.56
N LEU A 176 13.83 4.99 2.20
CA LEU A 176 15.14 5.53 1.87
C LEU A 176 15.20 6.21 0.50
N LEU A 177 14.54 5.63 -0.52
CA LEU A 177 14.60 6.11 -1.89
C LEU A 177 13.34 6.91 -2.21
N THR A 178 13.51 8.19 -2.51
CA THR A 178 12.41 9.07 -2.93
C THR A 178 11.78 8.60 -4.23
N SER A 179 12.60 8.02 -5.11
CA SER A 179 12.18 7.35 -6.35
C SER A 179 11.17 6.21 -6.14
N ASN A 180 11.12 5.63 -4.94
CA ASN A 180 10.19 4.55 -4.60
C ASN A 180 9.09 4.99 -3.60
N SER A 181 8.94 6.30 -3.38
CA SER A 181 7.96 6.86 -2.44
C SER A 181 6.50 6.50 -2.78
N GLY A 182 6.21 6.20 -4.05
CA GLY A 182 4.91 5.68 -4.48
C GLY A 182 4.48 4.41 -3.74
N ALA A 183 5.42 3.54 -3.36
CA ALA A 183 5.13 2.36 -2.55
C ALA A 183 4.68 2.76 -1.13
N THR A 184 5.36 3.71 -0.49
CA THR A 184 5.02 4.20 0.86
C THR A 184 3.64 4.86 0.90
N PHE A 185 3.29 5.64 -0.14
CA PHE A 185 1.93 6.17 -0.33
C PHE A 185 0.88 5.07 -0.49
N THR A 186 1.19 4.06 -1.30
CA THR A 186 0.31 2.91 -1.52
C THR A 186 0.01 2.22 -0.20
N TYR A 187 1.03 1.96 0.62
CA TYR A 187 0.86 1.33 1.94
C TYR A 187 -0.07 2.14 2.83
N MET A 188 0.04 3.47 2.81
CA MET A 188 -0.83 4.36 3.58
C MET A 188 -2.28 4.22 3.20
N PHE A 189 -2.59 4.34 1.90
CA PHE A 189 -3.96 4.16 1.44
C PHE A 189 -4.46 2.73 1.70
N PHE A 190 -3.66 1.72 1.41
CA PHE A 190 -4.02 0.32 1.61
C PHE A 190 -4.38 0.03 3.07
N PHE A 191 -3.51 0.41 4.01
CA PHE A 191 -3.76 0.19 5.43
C PHE A 191 -4.89 1.07 5.97
N ALA A 192 -5.02 2.31 5.50
CA ALA A 192 -6.13 3.18 5.90
C ALA A 192 -7.48 2.59 5.49
N PHE A 193 -7.61 2.12 4.24
CA PHE A 193 -8.82 1.43 3.78
C PHE A 193 -9.07 0.12 4.50
N LEU A 194 -8.03 -0.67 4.73
CA LEU A 194 -8.15 -1.91 5.50
C LEU A 194 -8.66 -1.64 6.92
N LEU A 195 -8.08 -0.66 7.61
CA LEU A 195 -8.49 -0.28 8.96
C LEU A 195 -9.93 0.26 8.98
N ASP A 196 -10.29 1.12 8.04
CA ASP A 196 -11.65 1.64 7.90
C ASP A 196 -12.64 0.51 7.61
N PHE A 197 -12.33 -0.40 6.68
CA PHE A 197 -13.14 -1.56 6.37
C PHE A 197 -13.36 -2.44 7.60
N LEU A 198 -12.28 -2.78 8.31
CA LEU A 198 -12.35 -3.60 9.53
C LEU A 198 -13.27 -2.97 10.59
N LYS A 199 -13.23 -1.64 10.77
CA LYS A 199 -14.03 -0.93 11.77
C LYS A 199 -15.47 -0.66 11.34
N ASN A 200 -15.69 -0.41 10.06
CA ASN A 200 -16.91 0.25 9.57
C ASN A 200 -17.68 -0.53 8.51
N LYS A 201 -17.23 -1.72 8.08
CA LYS A 201 -17.95 -2.52 7.06
C LYS A 201 -19.40 -2.83 7.44
N ASP A 202 -19.68 -3.08 8.72
CA ASP A 202 -21.03 -3.39 9.20
C ASP A 202 -21.89 -2.13 9.39
N ARG A 203 -21.27 -0.94 9.31
CA ARG A 203 -21.90 0.39 9.45
C ARG A 203 -22.05 1.09 8.10
N ASN A 204 -21.93 0.36 7.00
CA ASN A 204 -21.84 0.91 5.64
C ASN A 204 -23.19 1.39 5.06
N THR A 205 -24.10 1.86 5.92
CA THR A 205 -25.43 2.38 5.52
C THR A 205 -25.38 3.83 5.07
N SER A 206 -24.33 4.57 5.42
CA SER A 206 -24.16 5.98 5.02
C SER A 206 -24.00 6.11 3.51
N THR A 207 -24.87 6.92 2.88
CA THR A 207 -24.80 7.29 1.46
C THR A 207 -23.48 7.99 1.13
N LEU A 208 -22.97 8.83 2.03
CA LEU A 208 -21.69 9.52 1.86
C LEU A 208 -20.52 8.55 1.74
N ARG A 209 -20.52 7.44 2.49
CA ARG A 209 -19.45 6.43 2.38
C ARG A 209 -19.46 5.72 1.02
N LYS A 210 -20.66 5.47 0.47
CA LYS A 210 -20.81 4.83 -0.84
C LYS A 210 -20.26 5.69 -1.99
N THR A 211 -20.21 7.01 -1.83
CA THR A 211 -19.63 7.93 -2.84
C THR A 211 -18.18 8.27 -2.55
N LEU A 212 -17.80 8.45 -1.27
CA LEU A 212 -16.45 8.86 -0.90
C LEU A 212 -15.41 7.74 -1.06
N ILE A 213 -15.74 6.49 -0.68
CA ILE A 213 -14.79 5.37 -0.77
C ILE A 213 -14.31 5.11 -2.21
N PRO A 214 -15.20 5.03 -3.23
CA PRO A 214 -14.75 4.88 -4.62
C PRO A 214 -13.82 6.01 -5.07
N ILE A 215 -14.13 7.26 -4.70
CA ILE A 215 -13.33 8.43 -5.07
C ILE A 215 -11.95 8.38 -4.41
N LEU A 216 -11.89 8.14 -3.10
CA LEU A 216 -10.62 8.01 -2.38
C LEU A 216 -9.79 6.81 -2.88
N TYR A 217 -10.45 5.72 -3.26
CA TYR A 217 -9.75 4.56 -3.80
C TYR A 217 -9.20 4.85 -5.19
N LEU A 218 -9.96 5.56 -6.02
CA LEU A 218 -9.51 6.04 -7.31
C LEU A 218 -8.30 6.98 -7.16
N THR A 219 -8.29 7.90 -6.20
CA THR A 219 -7.12 8.77 -5.97
C THR A 219 -5.89 7.97 -5.53
N ALA A 220 -6.07 6.93 -4.71
CA ALA A 220 -4.98 6.02 -4.38
C ALA A 220 -4.43 5.29 -5.61
N MET A 221 -5.30 4.78 -6.49
CA MET A 221 -4.91 4.12 -7.74
C MET A 221 -4.16 5.05 -8.71
N LEU A 222 -4.59 6.32 -8.79
CA LEU A 222 -3.93 7.34 -9.61
C LEU A 222 -2.60 7.83 -9.00
N THR A 223 -2.32 7.48 -7.75
CA THR A 223 -1.03 7.71 -7.10
C THR A 223 -0.07 6.56 -7.43
N ASN A 224 -0.52 5.32 -7.32
CA ASN A 224 0.28 4.16 -7.67
C ASN A 224 -0.61 2.92 -7.85
N GLU A 225 -0.31 2.10 -8.86
CA GLU A 225 -1.08 0.91 -9.20
C GLU A 225 -0.96 -0.23 -8.18
N TYR A 226 0.00 -0.21 -7.26
CA TYR A 226 0.25 -1.31 -6.31
C TYR A 226 -0.96 -1.63 -5.40
N ILE A 227 -1.87 -0.68 -5.19
CA ILE A 227 -3.07 -0.87 -4.36
C ILE A 227 -4.18 -1.68 -5.07
N ILE A 228 -3.96 -2.13 -6.31
CA ILE A 228 -4.98 -2.75 -7.19
C ILE A 228 -5.60 -4.02 -6.60
N THR A 229 -4.85 -4.68 -5.70
CA THR A 229 -5.24 -5.92 -5.03
C THR A 229 -6.20 -5.70 -3.86
N LEU A 230 -6.33 -4.47 -3.36
CA LEU A 230 -7.13 -4.15 -2.17
C LEU A 230 -8.58 -4.68 -2.22
N PRO A 231 -9.41 -4.45 -3.26
CA PRO A 231 -10.80 -4.92 -3.27
C PRO A 231 -10.89 -6.44 -3.12
N PHE A 232 -9.93 -7.19 -3.67
CA PHE A 232 -9.86 -8.64 -3.55
C PHE A 232 -9.45 -9.08 -2.14
N VAL A 233 -8.49 -8.38 -1.52
CA VAL A 233 -8.09 -8.64 -0.12
C VAL A 233 -9.27 -8.38 0.83
N LEU A 234 -9.97 -7.26 0.67
CA LEU A 234 -11.14 -6.94 1.49
C LEU A 234 -12.27 -7.96 1.28
N PHE A 235 -12.46 -8.42 0.04
CA PHE A 235 -13.44 -9.46 -0.29
C PHE A 235 -13.08 -10.76 0.40
N ALA A 236 -11.82 -11.21 0.33
CA ALA A 236 -11.37 -12.43 0.99
C ALA A 236 -11.57 -12.36 2.52
N ILE A 237 -11.24 -11.22 3.14
CA ILE A 237 -11.44 -11.00 4.58
C ILE A 237 -12.93 -11.06 4.95
N SER A 238 -13.79 -10.40 4.17
CA SER A 238 -15.24 -10.41 4.39
C SER A 238 -15.83 -11.80 4.18
N PHE A 239 -15.43 -12.46 3.10
CA PHE A 239 -15.88 -13.79 2.72
C PHE A 239 -15.53 -14.81 3.79
N TYR A 240 -14.27 -14.83 4.25
CA TYR A 240 -13.84 -15.72 5.32
C TYR A 240 -14.67 -15.54 6.60
N LYS A 241 -14.97 -14.29 6.99
CA LYS A 241 -15.80 -14.01 8.18
C LYS A 241 -17.24 -14.45 7.98
N ASN A 242 -17.85 -14.13 6.85
CA ASN A 242 -19.25 -14.42 6.57
C ASN A 242 -19.50 -15.91 6.30
N TYR A 243 -18.54 -16.62 5.71
CA TYR A 243 -18.64 -18.06 5.43
C TYR A 243 -18.69 -18.91 6.70
N LYS A 244 -18.08 -18.45 7.81
CA LYS A 244 -18.17 -19.15 9.11
C LYS A 244 -19.58 -19.22 9.68
N THR A 245 -20.46 -18.30 9.29
CA THR A 245 -21.78 -18.12 9.91
C THR A 245 -22.94 -18.21 8.92
N ASN A 246 -22.66 -18.18 7.61
CA ASN A 246 -23.67 -18.16 6.55
C ASN A 246 -23.35 -19.20 5.47
N PRO A 247 -24.36 -19.72 4.75
CA PRO A 247 -24.13 -20.56 3.59
C PRO A 247 -23.35 -19.83 2.50
N LEU A 248 -22.62 -20.57 1.67
CA LEU A 248 -21.68 -20.06 0.65
C LEU A 248 -22.25 -18.89 -0.17
N LYS A 249 -23.45 -19.07 -0.75
CA LYS A 249 -24.10 -18.06 -1.60
C LYS A 249 -24.36 -16.75 -0.84
N MET A 250 -24.79 -16.84 0.41
CA MET A 250 -25.08 -15.68 1.25
C MET A 250 -23.79 -14.98 1.67
N ALA A 251 -22.75 -15.74 2.04
CA ALA A 251 -21.44 -15.20 2.34
C ALA A 251 -20.84 -14.42 1.16
N ILE A 252 -20.91 -14.96 -0.06
CA ILE A 252 -20.47 -14.26 -1.28
C ILE A 252 -21.27 -12.97 -1.48
N THR A 253 -22.59 -13.04 -1.38
CA THR A 253 -23.48 -11.89 -1.64
C THR A 253 -23.23 -10.75 -0.64
N ILE A 254 -23.08 -11.07 0.65
CA ILE A 254 -22.77 -10.08 1.69
C ILE A 254 -21.39 -9.46 1.43
N SER A 255 -20.40 -10.30 1.15
CA SER A 255 -19.02 -9.85 0.92
C SER A 255 -18.92 -8.93 -0.30
N LEU A 256 -19.58 -9.28 -1.41
CA LEU A 256 -19.67 -8.41 -2.59
C LEU A 256 -20.31 -7.06 -2.27
N LYS A 257 -21.39 -7.04 -1.46
CA LYS A 257 -22.05 -5.79 -1.05
C LYS A 257 -21.14 -4.93 -0.17
N GLU A 258 -20.42 -5.55 0.77
CA GLU A 258 -19.48 -4.84 1.64
C GLU A 258 -18.32 -4.21 0.84
N THR A 259 -17.83 -4.91 -0.18
CA THR A 259 -16.69 -4.47 -1.00
C THR A 259 -17.07 -3.69 -2.25
N LEU A 260 -18.37 -3.58 -2.57
CA LEU A 260 -18.86 -2.95 -3.79
C LEU A 260 -18.26 -1.56 -4.04
N PRO A 261 -18.15 -0.64 -3.05
CA PRO A 261 -17.59 0.69 -3.31
C PRO A 261 -16.13 0.66 -3.79
N TYR A 262 -15.33 -0.30 -3.31
CA TYR A 262 -13.93 -0.48 -3.73
C TYR A 262 -13.85 -1.04 -5.14
N PHE A 263 -14.70 -2.03 -5.47
CA PHE A 263 -14.82 -2.53 -6.85
C PHE A 263 -15.33 -1.46 -7.81
N THR A 264 -16.22 -0.56 -7.38
CA THR A 264 -16.64 0.58 -8.19
C THR A 264 -15.45 1.50 -8.53
N GLY A 265 -14.65 1.88 -7.53
CA GLY A 265 -13.44 2.67 -7.78
C GLY A 265 -12.44 1.93 -8.67
N PHE A 266 -12.29 0.62 -8.49
CA PHE A 266 -11.46 -0.24 -9.34
C PHE A 266 -11.93 -0.24 -10.81
N VAL A 267 -13.23 -0.42 -11.06
CA VAL A 267 -13.78 -0.38 -12.43
C VAL A 267 -13.60 0.99 -13.06
N ILE A 268 -13.83 2.08 -12.30
CA ILE A 268 -13.59 3.45 -12.80
C ILE A 268 -12.12 3.63 -13.16
N TYR A 269 -11.19 3.15 -12.33
CA TYR A 269 -9.77 3.18 -12.64
C TYR A 269 -9.44 2.35 -13.89
N LEU A 270 -10.04 1.17 -14.08
CA LEU A 270 -9.83 0.39 -15.30
C LEU A 270 -10.33 1.14 -16.54
N ILE A 271 -11.49 1.81 -16.47
CA ILE A 271 -11.99 2.65 -17.56
C ILE A 271 -10.99 3.77 -17.85
N TYR A 272 -10.51 4.48 -16.82
CA TYR A 272 -9.45 5.47 -16.97
C TYR A 272 -8.20 4.87 -17.63
N PHE A 273 -7.72 3.74 -17.11
CA PHE A 273 -6.51 3.06 -17.56
C PHE A 273 -6.60 2.66 -19.05
N PHE A 274 -7.70 2.05 -19.48
CA PHE A 274 -7.84 1.57 -20.86
C PHE A 274 -8.15 2.67 -21.87
N PHE A 275 -8.92 3.70 -21.50
CA PHE A 275 -9.41 4.69 -22.46
C PHE A 275 -8.72 6.04 -22.40
N PHE A 276 -8.15 6.41 -21.25
CA PHE A 276 -7.64 7.76 -21.00
C PHE A 276 -6.16 7.79 -20.63
N SER A 277 -5.63 6.70 -20.05
CA SER A 277 -4.21 6.64 -19.77
C SER A 277 -3.40 6.55 -21.07
N SER A 278 -2.21 7.14 -21.06
CA SER A 278 -1.26 7.03 -22.16
C SER A 278 -0.51 5.68 -22.15
N TYR A 279 -1.08 4.65 -21.52
CA TYR A 279 -0.44 3.34 -21.40
C TYR A 279 -0.17 2.76 -22.79
N ARG A 280 1.10 2.45 -23.05
CA ARG A 280 1.54 1.80 -24.29
C ARG A 280 2.55 0.72 -23.91
N SER A 281 2.26 -0.52 -24.29
CA SER A 281 3.25 -1.60 -24.26
C SER A 281 3.83 -1.76 -25.65
N ASN A 282 5.14 -1.55 -25.76
CA ASN A 282 5.87 -1.79 -26.99
C ASN A 282 6.85 -2.95 -26.78
N ASN A 283 6.93 -3.83 -27.76
CA ASN A 283 7.83 -4.97 -27.76
C ASN A 283 8.80 -4.78 -28.91
N PHE A 284 10.11 -4.87 -28.66
CA PHE A 284 11.10 -4.89 -29.75
C PHE A 284 11.09 -6.21 -30.56
N SER A 285 10.54 -7.28 -29.99
CA SER A 285 10.45 -8.58 -30.66
C SER A 285 9.34 -8.57 -31.73
N ALA A 286 9.66 -9.00 -32.96
CA ALA A 286 8.72 -9.15 -34.08
C ALA A 286 7.66 -10.26 -33.90
N GLY A 287 7.50 -10.80 -32.68
CA GLY A 287 6.54 -11.86 -32.36
C GLY A 287 5.12 -11.33 -32.15
N SER A 288 4.12 -12.21 -32.29
CA SER A 288 2.73 -11.84 -32.05
C SER A 288 2.51 -11.44 -30.58
N GLN A 289 1.73 -10.39 -30.34
CA GLN A 289 1.41 -9.92 -28.99
C GLN A 289 0.74 -11.02 -28.14
N LEU A 290 -0.05 -11.87 -28.78
CA LEU A 290 -0.72 -13.00 -28.14
C LEU A 290 0.30 -14.03 -27.62
N ILE A 291 1.32 -14.38 -28.41
CA ILE A 291 2.36 -15.32 -27.97
C ILE A 291 3.12 -14.76 -26.76
N VAL A 292 3.54 -13.49 -26.82
CA VAL A 292 4.22 -12.82 -25.71
C VAL A 292 3.34 -12.77 -24.45
N PHE A 293 2.04 -12.50 -24.61
CA PHE A 293 1.09 -12.55 -23.50
C PHE A 293 0.99 -13.95 -22.90
N THR A 294 0.83 -14.99 -23.73
CA THR A 294 0.73 -16.38 -23.25
C THR A 294 2.01 -16.83 -22.55
N GLU A 295 3.19 -16.47 -23.06
CA GLU A 295 4.46 -16.78 -22.40
C GLU A 295 4.54 -16.06 -21.05
N ARG A 296 4.12 -14.80 -20.95
CA ARG A 296 4.13 -14.11 -19.66
C ARG A 296 3.21 -14.74 -18.63
N VAL A 297 2.00 -15.08 -19.03
CA VAL A 297 0.98 -15.63 -18.11
C VAL A 297 1.28 -17.06 -17.71
N PHE A 298 1.64 -17.91 -18.67
CA PHE A 298 1.79 -19.34 -18.43
C PHE A 298 3.23 -19.77 -18.16
N TRP A 299 4.24 -18.98 -18.53
CA TRP A 299 5.64 -19.33 -18.31
C TRP A 299 6.29 -18.45 -17.24
N LEU A 300 6.29 -17.12 -17.41
CA LEU A 300 7.05 -16.21 -16.55
C LEU A 300 6.39 -15.98 -15.18
N ALA A 301 5.10 -15.63 -15.15
CA ALA A 301 4.40 -15.23 -13.93
C ALA A 301 4.37 -16.32 -12.83
N PRO A 302 4.14 -17.61 -13.13
CA PRO A 302 4.19 -18.66 -12.12
C PRO A 302 5.56 -18.74 -11.42
N GLN A 303 6.64 -18.65 -12.19
CA GLN A 303 8.01 -18.76 -11.66
C GLN A 303 8.38 -17.56 -10.79
N ILE A 304 7.98 -16.36 -11.19
CA ILE A 304 8.13 -15.15 -10.38
C ILE A 304 7.31 -15.27 -9.08
N PHE A 305 6.07 -15.75 -9.17
CA PHE A 305 5.23 -15.96 -7.99
C PHE A 305 5.87 -16.90 -6.97
N PHE A 306 6.35 -18.07 -7.41
CA PHE A 306 7.02 -19.02 -6.52
C PHE A 306 8.34 -18.51 -5.95
N HIS A 307 9.07 -17.67 -6.70
CA HIS A 307 10.24 -16.97 -6.14
C HIS A 307 9.85 -16.07 -4.96
N PHE A 308 8.82 -15.22 -5.12
CA PHE A 308 8.36 -14.36 -4.03
C PHE A 308 7.74 -15.16 -2.86
N LEU A 309 7.05 -16.26 -3.15
CA LEU A 309 6.57 -17.18 -2.10
C LEU A 309 7.72 -17.78 -1.30
N THR A 310 8.85 -18.08 -1.95
CA THR A 310 10.07 -18.57 -1.28
C THR A 310 10.65 -17.51 -0.35
N LEU A 311 10.63 -16.23 -0.72
CA LEU A 311 11.12 -15.15 0.14
C LEU A 311 10.29 -14.97 1.42
N ILE A 312 9.01 -15.35 1.42
CA ILE A 312 8.17 -15.35 2.62
C ILE A 312 8.66 -16.40 3.62
N LEU A 313 9.02 -17.59 3.14
CA LEU A 313 9.46 -18.72 3.97
C LEU A 313 10.96 -18.67 4.31
N TYR A 314 11.76 -18.10 3.41
CA TYR A 314 13.22 -18.00 3.51
C TYR A 314 13.69 -16.61 3.05
N PRO A 315 13.61 -15.59 3.92
CA PRO A 315 13.88 -14.20 3.59
C PRO A 315 15.39 -13.92 3.47
N LYS A 316 15.99 -14.31 2.35
CA LYS A 316 17.42 -14.08 2.04
C LYS A 316 17.57 -13.09 0.90
N ILE A 317 18.48 -12.12 1.04
CA ILE A 317 18.78 -11.07 0.04
C ILE A 317 17.50 -10.29 -0.31
N LEU A 318 16.97 -9.61 0.69
CA LEU A 318 15.80 -8.75 0.54
C LEU A 318 16.24 -7.43 -0.11
N SER A 319 15.88 -7.29 -1.38
CA SER A 319 16.05 -6.10 -2.23
C SER A 319 14.70 -5.80 -2.87
N ILE A 320 14.38 -4.53 -3.15
CA ILE A 320 13.18 -4.25 -3.95
C ILE A 320 13.32 -4.79 -5.37
N ASP A 321 14.53 -4.73 -5.90
CA ASP A 321 14.85 -5.27 -7.21
C ASP A 321 15.30 -6.71 -7.04
N GLN A 322 14.37 -7.63 -7.26
CA GLN A 322 14.62 -9.07 -7.31
C GLN A 322 15.00 -9.56 -8.71
N THR A 323 15.20 -8.66 -9.67
CA THR A 323 15.39 -9.00 -11.09
C THR A 323 16.55 -9.96 -11.33
N LEU A 324 17.65 -9.78 -10.62
CA LEU A 324 18.85 -10.61 -10.78
C LEU A 324 18.80 -11.90 -9.93
N PHE A 325 17.79 -12.07 -9.08
CA PHE A 325 17.71 -13.17 -8.12
C PHE A 325 16.63 -14.20 -8.46
N VAL A 326 15.67 -13.89 -9.34
CA VAL A 326 14.71 -14.88 -9.81
C VAL A 326 15.43 -15.89 -10.68
N LYS A 327 15.33 -17.16 -10.28
CA LYS A 327 15.76 -18.28 -11.11
C LYS A 327 14.60 -18.65 -12.02
N LEU A 328 14.81 -18.49 -13.32
CA LEU A 328 13.89 -18.98 -14.35
C LEU A 328 14.42 -20.31 -14.89
N GLY A 329 13.52 -21.25 -15.13
CA GLY A 329 13.84 -22.44 -15.88
C GLY A 329 14.23 -22.09 -17.31
N LYS A 330 15.01 -22.96 -17.94
CA LYS A 330 15.58 -22.69 -19.27
C LYS A 330 14.60 -22.97 -20.41
N THR A 331 13.62 -23.85 -20.19
CA THR A 331 12.70 -24.35 -21.23
C THR A 331 11.36 -24.73 -20.62
N LEU A 332 10.26 -24.66 -21.37
CA LEU A 332 8.90 -25.06 -20.94
C LEU A 332 8.79 -26.37 -20.14
N PHE A 333 9.69 -27.31 -20.41
CA PHE A 333 9.71 -28.65 -19.82
C PHE A 333 10.76 -28.83 -18.70
N ASP A 334 11.42 -27.76 -18.27
CA ASP A 334 12.32 -27.80 -17.12
C ASP A 334 11.53 -28.19 -15.86
N PRO A 335 12.02 -29.13 -15.01
CA PRO A 335 11.24 -29.60 -13.87
C PRO A 335 10.74 -28.49 -12.94
N TYR A 336 11.54 -27.45 -12.72
CA TYR A 336 11.14 -26.31 -11.90
C TYR A 336 9.95 -25.56 -12.50
N SER A 337 9.96 -25.34 -13.80
CA SER A 337 8.91 -24.56 -14.43
C SER A 337 7.64 -25.38 -14.66
N VAL A 338 7.75 -26.68 -14.93
CA VAL A 338 6.60 -27.59 -14.90
C VAL A 338 5.96 -27.58 -13.51
N PHE A 339 6.76 -27.64 -12.45
CA PHE A 339 6.27 -27.45 -11.07
C PHE A 339 5.54 -26.11 -10.92
N CYS A 340 6.15 -24.99 -11.32
CA CYS A 340 5.51 -23.69 -11.19
C CYS A 340 4.19 -23.60 -11.95
N ILE A 341 4.09 -24.16 -13.14
CA ILE A 341 2.85 -24.16 -13.94
C ILE A 341 1.76 -24.97 -13.25
N LEU A 342 2.06 -26.20 -12.84
CA LEU A 342 1.09 -27.14 -12.26
C LEU A 342 0.51 -26.69 -10.92
N PHE A 343 1.26 -25.90 -10.14
CA PHE A 343 0.84 -25.46 -8.81
C PHE A 343 0.36 -24.00 -8.77
N PHE A 344 0.44 -23.27 -9.88
CA PHE A 344 -0.05 -21.90 -9.97
C PHE A 344 -1.49 -21.81 -10.51
N PHE A 345 -1.82 -22.66 -11.49
CA PHE A 345 -3.17 -22.82 -12.06
C PHE A 345 -3.86 -24.03 -11.46
#